data_AF-A0A9D8F1G4-F1
#
_entry.id   AF-A0A9D8F1G4-F1
#
_cell.length_a   1.000
_cell.length_b   1.000
_cell.length_c   1.000
_cell.angle_alpha   90.00
_cell.angle_beta   90.00
_cell.angle_gamma   90.00
#
_symmetry.space_group_name_H-M   'P 1'
#
loop_
_entity.id
_entity.type
_entity.pdbx_description
1 polymer ?
#
loop_
_entity_poly.entity_id
_entity_poly.type
_entity_poly.pdbx_seq_one_letter_code
_entity_poly.pdbx_strand_id
1 'polypeptide(L)'
;MKLKKLYSSREVAQLTGLTARQLQWWAKRNLFPPAVESHKTEAGGFTERRYSPIELLELMVLADLRRKGFTVARIRKLLQVLRTRFKTRLYEAIEGGGPVTLFIDGDNIYARTVAGDLFSILDNAAQPLMMMGEDIKLRQLIARERPMRRRAKGRASADKRGASQP
;
A
#
# COMPACT_ATOMS: atom_id res chain seq x y z
N MET A 1 12.85 1.03 12.73
CA MET A 1 12.27 -0.31 12.90
C MET A 1 13.33 -1.36 12.57
N LYS A 2 13.51 -2.44 13.35
CA LYS A 2 14.39 -3.56 12.94
C LYS A 2 13.70 -4.30 11.80
N LEU A 3 14.35 -4.39 10.64
CA LEU A 3 13.81 -5.04 9.44
C LEU A 3 13.89 -6.57 9.60
N LYS A 4 12.74 -7.24 9.52
CA LYS A 4 12.67 -8.71 9.44
C LYS A 4 12.90 -9.16 8.00
N LYS A 5 13.42 -10.38 7.82
CA LYS A 5 13.57 -10.98 6.48
C LYS A 5 12.21 -11.18 5.79
N LEU A 6 11.19 -11.56 6.56
CA LEU A 6 9.83 -11.81 6.09
C LEU A 6 8.80 -11.40 7.15
N TYR A 7 7.64 -10.94 6.69
CA TYR A 7 6.48 -10.55 7.49
C TYR A 7 5.29 -11.44 7.17
N SER A 8 4.57 -11.87 8.20
CA SER A 8 3.29 -12.56 8.09
C SER A 8 2.17 -11.62 7.60
N SER A 9 1.07 -12.19 7.10
CA SER A 9 -0.11 -11.40 6.72
C SER A 9 -0.68 -10.59 7.89
N ARG A 10 -0.56 -11.11 9.12
CA ARG A 10 -0.99 -10.42 10.34
C ARG A 10 -0.12 -9.21 10.66
N GLU A 11 1.20 -9.34 10.55
CA GLU A 11 2.13 -8.23 10.77
C GLU A 11 1.95 -7.13 9.73
N VAL A 12 1.84 -7.51 8.44
CA VAL A 12 1.57 -6.54 7.37
C VAL A 12 0.24 -5.81 7.62
N ALA A 13 -0.81 -6.53 8.03
CA ALA A 13 -2.09 -5.91 8.37
C ALA A 13 -1.96 -4.90 9.53
N GLN A 14 -1.17 -5.23 10.56
CA GLN A 14 -0.93 -4.34 11.69
C GLN A 14 -0.19 -3.06 11.28
N LEU A 15 0.80 -3.15 10.40
CA LEU A 15 1.66 -2.02 10.01
C LEU A 15 1.03 -1.12 8.93
N THR A 16 0.25 -1.71 8.02
CA THR A 16 -0.36 -1.00 6.88
C THR A 16 -1.78 -0.51 7.15
N GLY A 17 -2.48 -1.14 8.10
CA GLY A 17 -3.92 -0.97 8.31
C GLY A 17 -4.80 -1.70 7.29
N LEU A 18 -4.23 -2.49 6.37
CA LEU A 18 -4.99 -3.39 5.51
C LEU A 18 -5.48 -4.60 6.31
N THR A 19 -6.61 -5.17 5.93
CA THR A 19 -7.06 -6.46 6.49
C THR A 19 -6.37 -7.63 5.80
N ALA A 20 -6.17 -8.74 6.52
CA ALA A 20 -5.66 -9.99 5.91
C ALA A 20 -6.50 -10.45 4.71
N ARG A 21 -7.82 -10.17 4.73
CA ARG A 21 -8.73 -10.47 3.62
C ARG A 21 -8.44 -9.62 2.39
N GLN A 22 -8.14 -8.33 2.56
CA GLN A 22 -7.74 -7.45 1.46
C GLN A 22 -6.43 -7.91 0.84
N LEU A 23 -5.43 -8.26 1.66
CA LEU A 23 -4.15 -8.82 1.19
C LEU A 23 -4.36 -10.10 0.37
N GLN A 24 -5.19 -11.03 0.87
CA GLN A 24 -5.54 -12.24 0.15
C GLN A 24 -6.27 -11.94 -1.17
N TRP A 25 -7.20 -10.98 -1.17
CA TRP A 25 -7.96 -10.61 -2.36
C TRP A 25 -7.05 -9.96 -3.42
N TRP A 26 -6.09 -9.11 -3.00
CA TRP A 26 -5.07 -8.54 -3.90
C TRP A 26 -4.17 -9.60 -4.51
N ALA A 27 -3.70 -10.56 -3.72
CA ALA A 27 -2.89 -11.68 -4.21
C ALA A 27 -3.68 -12.53 -5.21
N LYS A 28 -4.92 -12.96 -4.87
CA LYS A 28 -5.77 -13.77 -5.76
C LYS A 28 -6.11 -13.07 -7.08
N ARG A 29 -6.16 -11.74 -7.11
CA ARG A 29 -6.41 -10.94 -8.32
C ARG A 29 -5.13 -10.49 -9.02
N ASN A 30 -3.98 -11.04 -8.63
CA ASN A 30 -2.65 -10.71 -9.12
C ASN A 30 -2.36 -9.19 -9.15
N LEU A 31 -2.94 -8.45 -8.19
CA LEU A 31 -2.68 -7.02 -8.04
C LEU A 31 -1.34 -6.80 -7.35
N PHE A 32 -1.10 -7.57 -6.29
CA PHE A 32 0.13 -7.51 -5.51
C PHE A 32 0.37 -8.89 -4.89
N PRO A 33 1.17 -9.75 -5.53
CA PRO A 33 1.52 -11.07 -4.99
C PRO A 33 2.49 -10.94 -3.80
N PRO A 34 2.45 -11.89 -2.84
CA PRO A 34 3.44 -11.97 -1.77
C PRO A 34 4.77 -12.56 -2.29
N ALA A 35 5.88 -12.31 -1.57
CA ALA A 35 7.18 -12.94 -1.85
C ALA A 35 7.12 -14.46 -1.71
N VAL A 36 6.35 -14.95 -0.74
CA VAL A 36 6.10 -16.38 -0.55
C VAL A 36 4.60 -16.63 -0.60
N GLU A 37 4.20 -17.34 -1.66
CA GLU A 37 2.84 -17.83 -1.90
C GLU A 37 2.41 -18.85 -0.84
N SER A 38 1.12 -18.85 -0.55
CA SER A 38 0.50 -19.87 0.29
C SER A 38 0.20 -21.09 -0.56
N HIS A 39 0.69 -22.25 -0.14
CA HIS A 39 0.54 -23.52 -0.83
C HIS A 39 -0.01 -24.59 0.12
N LYS A 40 -0.64 -25.63 -0.44
CA LYS A 40 -1.23 -26.73 0.33
C LYS A 40 -0.12 -27.57 0.96
N THR A 41 -0.28 -27.94 2.23
CA THR A 41 0.63 -28.84 2.93
C THR A 41 0.17 -30.29 2.81
N GLU A 42 1.10 -31.23 2.97
CA GLU A 42 0.81 -32.67 2.98
C GLU A 42 -0.21 -33.05 4.06
N ALA A 43 -0.18 -32.35 5.20
CA ALA A 43 -1.16 -32.49 6.29
C ALA A 43 -2.55 -31.88 6.00
N GLY A 44 -2.82 -31.44 4.76
CA GLY A 44 -4.13 -30.92 4.34
C GLY A 44 -4.39 -29.44 4.65
N GLY A 45 -3.42 -28.73 5.24
CA GLY A 45 -3.49 -27.30 5.54
C GLY A 45 -2.94 -26.41 4.43
N PHE A 46 -2.73 -25.13 4.74
CA PHE A 46 -2.06 -24.17 3.86
C PHE A 46 -0.95 -23.46 4.62
N THR A 47 0.19 -23.23 3.96
CA THR A 47 1.26 -22.38 4.50
C THR A 47 0.84 -20.92 4.57
N GLU A 48 1.40 -20.19 5.52
CA GLU A 48 1.14 -18.75 5.64
C GLU A 48 1.88 -17.96 4.56
N ARG A 49 1.19 -17.01 3.91
CA ARG A 49 1.82 -16.06 2.97
C ARG A 49 2.83 -15.19 3.71
N ARG A 50 4.00 -14.98 3.10
CA ARG A 50 5.05 -14.11 3.65
C ARG A 50 5.40 -12.99 2.70
N TYR A 51 5.64 -11.81 3.26
CA TYR A 51 5.99 -10.59 2.55
C TYR A 51 7.41 -10.16 2.87
N SER A 52 8.16 -9.71 1.87
CA SER A 52 9.48 -9.11 2.08
C SER A 52 9.37 -7.69 2.66
N PRO A 53 10.46 -7.10 3.20
CA PRO A 53 10.48 -5.68 3.57
C PRO A 53 10.07 -4.74 2.44
N ILE A 54 10.50 -5.03 1.22
CA ILE A 54 10.19 -4.21 0.04
C ILE A 54 8.69 -4.24 -0.21
N GLU A 55 8.08 -5.43 -0.17
CA GLU A 55 6.64 -5.57 -0.35
C GLU A 55 5.83 -4.90 0.75
N LEU A 56 6.31 -4.95 1.99
CA LEU A 56 5.69 -4.24 3.10
C LEU A 56 5.66 -2.73 2.81
N LEU A 57 6.78 -2.12 2.40
CA LEU A 57 6.86 -0.69 2.09
C LEU A 57 5.95 -0.30 0.92
N GLU A 58 5.89 -1.12 -0.11
CA GLU A 58 4.95 -0.93 -1.22
C GLU A 58 3.49 -1.02 -0.77
N LEU A 59 3.15 -2.02 0.04
CA LEU A 59 1.80 -2.18 0.58
C LEU A 59 1.40 -1.02 1.50
N MET A 60 2.35 -0.41 2.24
CA MET A 60 2.10 0.80 3.02
C MET A 60 1.68 1.95 2.10
N VAL A 61 2.39 2.15 0.99
CA VAL A 61 2.02 3.17 -0.01
C VAL A 61 0.67 2.87 -0.66
N LEU A 62 0.43 1.63 -1.07
CA LEU A 62 -0.84 1.24 -1.67
C LEU A 62 -2.02 1.39 -0.71
N ALA A 63 -1.81 1.10 0.58
CA ALA A 63 -2.80 1.33 1.63
C ALA A 63 -3.09 2.83 1.81
N ASP A 64 -2.05 3.67 1.76
CA ASP A 64 -2.20 5.13 1.79
C ASP A 64 -3.00 5.65 0.60
N LEU A 65 -2.71 5.17 -0.61
CA LEU A 65 -3.50 5.51 -1.82
C LEU A 65 -4.96 5.08 -1.67
N ARG A 66 -5.24 3.85 -1.22
CA ARG A 66 -6.62 3.40 -0.97
C ARG A 66 -7.36 4.32 0.00
N ARG A 67 -6.70 4.76 1.08
CA ARG A 67 -7.27 5.67 2.07
C ARG A 67 -7.57 7.06 1.49
N LYS A 68 -6.77 7.52 0.54
CA LYS A 68 -7.00 8.77 -0.20
C LYS A 68 -8.10 8.67 -1.27
N GLY A 69 -8.78 7.52 -1.39
CA GLY A 69 -9.89 7.33 -2.32
C GLY A 69 -9.51 6.68 -3.66
N PHE A 70 -8.24 6.29 -3.85
CA PHE A 70 -7.83 5.65 -5.09
C PHE A 70 -8.49 4.27 -5.22
N THR A 71 -9.15 4.03 -6.34
CA THR A 71 -9.78 2.74 -6.64
C THR A 71 -8.73 1.67 -6.94
N VAL A 72 -9.11 0.39 -6.82
CA VAL A 72 -8.23 -0.72 -7.19
C VAL A 72 -7.82 -0.65 -8.67
N ALA A 73 -8.70 -0.13 -9.54
CA ALA A 73 -8.39 0.08 -10.95
C ALA A 73 -7.27 1.12 -11.15
N ARG A 74 -7.33 2.25 -10.44
CA ARG A 74 -6.28 3.29 -10.48
C ARG A 74 -4.95 2.75 -9.95
N ILE A 75 -4.97 1.98 -8.87
CA ILE A 75 -3.77 1.31 -8.34
C ILE A 75 -3.19 0.32 -9.36
N ARG A 76 -4.04 -0.46 -10.03
CA ARG A 76 -3.60 -1.37 -11.09
C ARG A 76 -2.96 -0.61 -12.24
N LYS A 77 -3.57 0.50 -12.69
CA LYS A 77 -3.01 1.37 -13.74
C LYS A 77 -1.64 1.92 -13.34
N LEU A 78 -1.50 2.41 -12.10
CA LEU A 78 -0.22 2.85 -11.54
C LEU A 78 0.86 1.75 -11.64
N LEU A 79 0.60 0.58 -11.07
CA LEU A 79 1.56 -0.53 -11.06
C LEU A 79 1.91 -1.00 -12.48
N GLN A 80 0.91 -1.02 -13.37
CA GLN A 80 1.12 -1.36 -14.77
C GLN A 80 2.03 -0.35 -15.47
N VAL A 81 1.77 0.96 -15.33
CA VAL A 81 2.58 2.02 -15.95
C VAL A 81 4.02 1.98 -15.45
N LEU A 82 4.25 1.82 -14.15
CA LEU A 82 5.59 1.67 -13.59
C LEU A 82 6.35 0.52 -14.24
N ARG A 83 5.69 -0.64 -14.37
CA ARG A 83 6.29 -1.85 -14.96
C ARG A 83 6.48 -1.74 -16.48
N THR A 84 5.51 -1.24 -17.23
CA THR A 84 5.54 -1.29 -18.69
C THR A 84 6.31 -0.11 -19.29
N ARG A 85 6.13 1.10 -18.76
CA ARG A 85 6.69 2.34 -19.31
C ARG A 85 8.02 2.73 -18.69
N PHE A 86 8.11 2.65 -17.37
CA PHE A 86 9.29 3.09 -16.61
C PHE A 86 10.22 1.94 -16.21
N LYS A 87 9.80 0.69 -16.47
CA LYS A 87 10.54 -0.54 -16.17
C LYS A 87 11.06 -0.59 -14.72
N THR A 88 10.29 -0.03 -13.80
CA THR A 88 10.68 0.13 -12.39
C THR A 88 9.62 -0.47 -11.48
N ARG A 89 10.05 -0.78 -10.25
CA ARG A 89 9.16 -1.23 -9.17
C ARG A 89 8.57 -0.02 -8.44
N LEU A 90 7.45 -0.20 -7.75
CA LEU A 90 6.87 0.88 -6.93
C LEU A 90 7.84 1.33 -5.84
N TYR A 91 8.55 0.40 -5.21
CA TYR A 91 9.57 0.68 -4.20
C TYR A 91 10.64 1.67 -4.67
N GLU A 92 11.24 1.43 -5.83
CA GLU A 92 12.27 2.32 -6.39
C GLU A 92 11.71 3.72 -6.68
N ALA A 93 10.46 3.77 -7.16
CA ALA A 93 9.80 5.00 -7.51
C ALA A 93 9.38 5.86 -6.31
N ILE A 94 9.28 5.28 -5.11
CA ILE A 94 8.96 6.01 -3.87
C ILE A 94 10.21 6.39 -3.07
N GLU A 95 11.30 5.63 -3.20
CA GLU A 95 12.59 5.90 -2.52
C GLU A 95 13.35 7.06 -3.19
N GLY A 96 13.15 7.26 -4.50
CA GLY A 96 13.77 8.37 -5.24
C GLY A 96 15.14 8.04 -5.85
N GLY A 97 15.52 6.76 -5.88
CA GLY A 97 16.74 6.26 -6.55
C GLY A 97 16.49 5.53 -7.86
N GLY A 98 15.24 5.42 -8.29
CA GLY A 98 14.84 4.77 -9.54
C GLY A 98 14.81 5.72 -10.75
N PRO A 99 14.45 5.22 -11.95
CA PRO A 99 14.35 6.02 -13.18
C PRO A 99 13.25 7.09 -13.10
N VAL A 100 12.32 6.96 -12.15
CA VAL A 100 11.29 7.95 -11.85
C VAL A 100 11.09 8.08 -10.34
N THR A 101 10.60 9.24 -9.92
CA THR A 101 10.07 9.48 -8.57
C THR A 101 8.57 9.80 -8.65
N LEU A 102 7.78 9.19 -7.77
CA LEU A 102 6.33 9.41 -7.74
C LEU A 102 5.93 10.56 -6.83
N PHE A 103 4.95 11.31 -7.31
CA PHE A 103 4.33 12.41 -6.60
C PHE A 103 2.81 12.28 -6.61
N ILE A 104 2.17 12.87 -5.62
CA ILE A 104 0.72 12.92 -5.47
C ILE A 104 0.26 14.36 -5.28
N ASP A 105 -0.82 14.71 -5.98
CA ASP A 105 -1.58 15.93 -5.76
C ASP A 105 -3.07 15.60 -5.83
N GLY A 106 -3.80 15.89 -4.75
CA GLY A 106 -5.20 15.46 -4.59
C GLY A 106 -5.37 13.95 -4.84
N ASP A 107 -6.09 13.62 -5.91
CA ASP A 107 -6.34 12.27 -6.39
C ASP A 107 -5.52 11.90 -7.63
N ASN A 108 -4.62 12.76 -8.10
CA ASN A 108 -3.72 12.51 -9.23
C ASN A 108 -2.34 12.01 -8.77
N ILE A 109 -1.72 11.20 -9.63
CA ILE A 109 -0.36 10.68 -9.41
C ILE A 109 0.49 11.05 -10.60
N TYR A 110 1.67 11.60 -10.31
CA TYR A 110 2.64 12.01 -11.30
C TYR A 110 3.93 11.22 -11.14
N ALA A 111 4.60 10.90 -12.24
CA ALA A 111 5.99 10.43 -12.22
C ALA A 111 6.89 11.49 -12.80
N ARG A 112 7.97 11.82 -12.07
CA ARG A 112 9.04 12.68 -12.58
C ARG A 112 10.25 11.83 -12.92
N THR A 113 10.76 11.92 -14.14
CA THR A 113 12.02 11.26 -14.53
C THR A 113 13.21 11.98 -13.93
N VAL A 114 14.38 11.34 -13.95
CA VAL A 114 15.65 11.98 -13.56
C VAL A 114 15.97 13.20 -14.44
N ALA A 115 15.52 13.19 -15.71
CA ALA A 115 15.68 14.31 -16.64
C ALA A 115 14.76 15.52 -16.33
N GLY A 116 13.81 15.36 -15.40
CA GLY A 116 12.87 16.41 -15.01
C GLY A 116 11.49 16.32 -15.68
N ASP A 117 11.31 15.43 -16.66
CA ASP A 117 10.02 15.24 -17.34
C ASP A 117 8.95 14.73 -16.38
N LEU A 118 7.76 15.33 -16.43
CA LEU A 118 6.64 14.97 -15.56
C LEU A 118 5.53 14.29 -16.36
N PHE A 119 5.01 13.16 -15.88
CA PHE A 119 3.95 12.38 -16.54
C PHE A 119 2.76 12.21 -15.60
N SER A 120 1.52 12.40 -16.09
CA SER A 120 0.31 12.00 -15.35
C SER A 120 0.08 10.50 -15.51
N ILE A 121 0.14 9.75 -14.42
CA ILE A 121 0.00 8.29 -14.46
C ILE A 121 -1.43 7.85 -14.74
N LEU A 122 -2.40 8.64 -14.30
CA LEU A 122 -3.82 8.27 -14.31
C LEU A 122 -4.57 8.80 -15.52
N ASP A 123 -4.07 9.88 -16.14
CA ASP A 123 -4.66 10.43 -17.35
C ASP A 123 -3.88 9.92 -18.57
N ASN A 124 -2.72 10.53 -18.84
CA ASN A 124 -1.86 10.22 -19.98
C ASN A 124 -0.40 10.01 -19.54
N ALA A 125 -0.02 8.74 -19.41
CA ALA A 125 1.34 8.37 -19.02
C ALA A 125 2.30 8.24 -20.22
N ALA A 126 1.84 8.50 -21.44
CA ALA A 126 2.65 8.37 -22.65
C ALA A 126 3.41 9.65 -23.00
N GLN A 127 2.86 10.82 -22.64
CA GLN A 127 3.42 12.12 -22.99
C GLN A 127 3.76 12.92 -21.74
N PRO A 128 4.91 13.63 -21.74
CA PRO A 128 5.24 14.52 -20.64
C PRO A 128 4.29 15.72 -20.65
N LEU A 129 3.94 16.19 -19.45
CA LEU A 129 3.22 17.43 -19.25
C LEU A 129 4.16 18.60 -19.53
N MET A 130 3.78 19.44 -20.48
CA MET A 130 4.43 20.73 -20.70
C MET A 130 4.01 21.67 -19.57
N MET A 131 4.87 21.88 -18.58
CA MET A 131 4.61 22.88 -17.55
C MET A 131 4.84 24.28 -18.11
N MET A 132 3.81 25.11 -18.09
CA MET A 132 3.89 26.53 -18.45
C MET A 132 3.41 27.34 -17.23
N GLY A 133 4.35 27.84 -16.43
CA GLY A 133 4.08 28.69 -15.27
C GLY A 133 3.62 27.96 -13.99
N GLU A 134 4.13 28.45 -12.84
CA GLU A 134 4.02 27.96 -11.45
C GLU A 134 4.40 26.49 -11.18
N ASP A 135 5.35 26.31 -10.24
CA ASP A 135 5.70 24.99 -9.70
C ASP A 135 4.50 24.38 -8.97
N ILE A 136 3.88 23.36 -9.58
CA ILE A 136 2.89 22.54 -8.88
C ILE A 136 3.56 21.98 -7.62
N LYS A 137 3.01 22.29 -6.44
CA LYS A 137 3.50 21.79 -5.15
C LYS A 137 3.19 20.30 -5.00
N LEU A 138 3.95 19.49 -5.71
CA LEU A 138 3.84 18.05 -5.73
C LEU A 138 4.43 17.45 -4.45
N ARG A 139 3.66 16.58 -3.78
CA ARG A 139 4.16 15.85 -2.61
C ARG A 139 4.71 14.51 -3.04
N GLN A 140 5.98 14.22 -2.73
CA GLN A 140 6.55 12.89 -3.01
C GLN A 140 5.75 11.80 -2.27
N LEU A 141 5.47 10.72 -2.99
CA LEU A 141 4.85 9.53 -2.44
C LEU A 141 5.93 8.72 -1.72
N ILE A 142 5.83 8.59 -0.39
CA ILE A 142 6.78 7.84 0.43
C ILE A 142 6.06 6.83 1.31
N ALA A 143 6.73 5.71 1.63
CA ALA A 143 6.20 4.73 2.57
C ALA A 143 6.20 5.30 4.01
N ARG A 144 5.07 5.19 4.71
CA ARG A 144 4.93 5.61 6.12
C ARG A 144 4.14 4.58 6.89
N GLU A 145 4.61 4.24 8.10
CA GLU A 145 3.87 3.34 9.00
C GLU A 145 2.60 4.03 9.48
N ARG A 146 1.47 3.32 9.35
CA ARG A 146 0.17 3.79 9.82
C ARG A 146 -0.60 2.60 10.37
N PRO A 147 -0.40 2.28 11.66
CA PRO A 147 -0.96 1.07 12.24
C PRO A 147 -2.48 1.13 12.31
N MET A 148 -3.12 -0.05 12.26
CA MET A 148 -4.57 -0.16 12.40
C MET A 148 -5.01 0.46 13.73
N ARG A 149 -5.91 1.46 13.69
CA ARG A 149 -6.52 2.01 14.91
C ARG A 149 -7.30 0.89 15.60
N ARG A 150 -6.84 0.45 16.77
CA ARG A 150 -7.60 -0.48 17.62
C ARG A 150 -8.93 0.18 17.97
N ARG A 151 -10.05 -0.42 17.57
CA ARG A 151 -11.36 -0.05 18.14
C ARG A 151 -11.28 -0.31 19.64
N ALA A 152 -11.46 0.73 20.45
CA ALA A 152 -11.57 0.57 21.90
C ALA A 152 -12.72 -0.40 22.18
N LYS A 153 -12.44 -1.51 22.88
CA LYS A 153 -13.49 -2.37 23.43
C LYS A 153 -14.33 -1.49 24.37
N GLY A 154 -15.61 -1.30 24.04
CA GLY A 154 -16.56 -0.67 24.93
C GLY A 154 -16.50 -1.35 26.30
N ARG A 155 -16.43 -0.54 27.37
CA ARG A 155 -16.55 -1.01 28.76
C ARG A 155 -17.84 -1.82 28.86
N ALA A 156 -17.71 -3.11 29.21
CA ALA A 156 -18.84 -3.91 29.62
C ALA A 156 -19.45 -3.26 30.86
N SER A 157 -20.73 -2.93 30.77
CA SER A 157 -21.56 -2.43 31.85
C SER A 157 -21.50 -3.40 33.03
N ALA A 158 -20.93 -2.97 34.14
CA ALA A 158 -21.00 -3.72 35.39
C ALA A 158 -22.44 -3.61 35.93
N ASP A 159 -23.19 -4.68 35.75
CA ASP A 159 -24.49 -4.94 36.37
C ASP A 159 -24.30 -4.97 37.90
N LYS A 160 -24.61 -3.85 38.57
CA LYS A 160 -24.79 -3.81 40.03
C LYS A 160 -26.19 -4.34 40.34
N ARG A 161 -26.30 -5.67 40.49
CA ARG A 161 -27.41 -6.26 41.26
C ARG A 161 -27.24 -5.85 42.71
N GLY A 162 -28.07 -4.90 43.13
CA GLY A 162 -28.21 -4.49 44.52
C GLY A 162 -28.65 -5.68 45.37
N ALA A 163 -27.85 -5.99 46.39
CA ALA A 163 -28.29 -6.77 47.52
C ALA A 163 -29.32 -5.94 48.28
N SER A 164 -30.57 -6.39 48.28
CA SER A 164 -31.51 -6.11 49.37
C SER A 164 -31.61 -7.39 50.18
N GLN A 165 -31.17 -7.31 51.43
CA GLN A 165 -31.49 -8.26 52.48
C GLN A 165 -32.19 -7.49 53.62
N PRO A 166 -33.00 -8.21 54.42
CA PRO A 166 -34.24 -7.72 55.01
C PRO A 166 -34.09 -6.78 56.21
#